data_AF-A0A553EQQ1-F1
#
_entry.id   AF-A0A553EQQ1-F1
#
_cell.length_a   1.000
_cell.length_b   1.000
_cell.length_c   1.000
_cell.angle_alpha   90.00
_cell.angle_beta   90.00
_cell.angle_gamma   90.00
#
_symmetry.space_group_name_H-M   'P 1'
#
loop_
_entity.id
_entity.type
_entity.pdbx_description
1 polymer ?
#
loop_
_entity_poly.entity_id
_entity_poly.type
_entity_poly.pdbx_seq_one_letter_code
_entity_poly.pdbx_strand_id
1 'polypeptide(L)'
;MYAKVIFIDNKEGQVIKEIGLTSPLIGVYQIDDNKMLVLEETYIRTVNSYGEIVQDMTTDLIDDFNIQDDVLYVFADNNKYTYKL
;
A
#
# COMPACT_ATOMS: atom_id res chain seq x y z
N MET A 1 -5.89 18.80 -0.22
CA MET A 1 -6.74 17.64 -0.57
C MET A 1 -5.83 16.43 -0.51
N TYR A 2 -6.03 15.53 0.46
CA TYR A 2 -5.26 14.29 0.52
C TYR A 2 -5.76 13.35 -0.59
N ALA A 3 -4.84 12.73 -1.32
CA ALA A 3 -5.20 11.77 -2.36
C ALA A 3 -5.87 10.52 -1.75
N LYS A 4 -6.59 9.75 -2.57
CA LYS A 4 -7.26 8.51 -2.13
C LYS A 4 -7.13 7.41 -3.17
N VAL A 5 -7.11 6.16 -2.71
CA VAL A 5 -7.28 4.96 -3.53
C VAL A 5 -8.73 4.52 -3.45
N ILE A 6 -9.37 4.30 -4.60
CA ILE A 6 -10.80 3.96 -4.70
C ILE A 6 -10.92 2.54 -5.25
N PHE A 7 -11.67 1.71 -4.52
CA PHE A 7 -12.01 0.35 -4.91
C PHE A 7 -13.40 0.36 -5.52
N ILE A 8 -13.51 -0.13 -6.75
CA ILE A 8 -14.74 -0.11 -7.54
C ILE A 8 -15.11 -1.55 -7.90
N ASP A 9 -16.37 -1.92 -7.66
CA ASP A 9 -16.93 -3.18 -8.16
C ASP A 9 -17.05 -3.09 -9.69
N ASN A 10 -16.35 -3.98 -10.40
CA ASN A 10 -16.37 -3.97 -11.85
C ASN A 10 -17.74 -4.37 -12.44
N LYS A 11 -18.58 -5.10 -11.71
CA LYS A 11 -19.91 -5.51 -12.19
C LYS A 11 -20.93 -4.38 -12.09
N GLU A 12 -20.98 -3.71 -10.94
CA GLU A 12 -22.00 -2.70 -10.64
C GLU A 12 -21.49 -1.27 -10.82
N GLY A 13 -20.18 -1.08 -11.03
CA GLY A 13 -19.54 0.24 -11.17
C GLY A 13 -19.57 1.07 -9.89
N GLN A 14 -19.90 0.44 -8.75
CA GLN A 14 -20.08 1.12 -7.48
C GLN A 14 -18.77 1.18 -6.69
N VAL A 15 -18.59 2.27 -5.94
CA VAL A 15 -17.48 2.37 -4.98
C VAL A 15 -17.74 1.43 -3.83
N ILE A 16 -16.85 0.45 -3.66
CA ILE A 16 -16.87 -0.50 -2.54
C ILE A 16 -16.20 0.16 -1.32
N LYS A 17 -15.08 0.85 -1.56
CA LYS A 17 -14.28 1.44 -0.49
C LYS A 17 -13.44 2.61 -0.99
N GLU A 18 -13.19 3.55 -0.08
CA GLU A 18 -12.20 4.59 -0.26
C GLU A 18 -11.15 4.51 0.84
N ILE A 19 -9.88 4.57 0.46
CA ILE A 19 -8.75 4.63 1.38
C ILE A 19 -8.09 5.99 1.21
N GLY A 20 -8.18 6.81 2.26
CA GLY A 20 -7.45 8.08 2.33
C GLY A 20 -5.95 7.84 2.49
N LEU A 21 -5.15 8.49 1.66
CA LEU A 21 -3.70 8.49 1.79
C LEU A 21 -3.27 9.45 2.89
N THR A 22 -2.25 9.05 3.64
CA THR A 22 -1.64 9.81 4.74
C THR A 22 -0.41 10.59 4.28
N SER A 23 0.22 10.15 3.19
CA SER A 23 1.36 10.77 2.52
C SER A 23 1.28 10.56 1.00
N PRO A 24 2.12 11.20 0.17
CA PRO A 24 2.13 10.98 -1.27
C PRO A 24 2.26 9.50 -1.66
N LEU A 25 1.51 9.09 -2.69
CA LEU A 25 1.52 7.73 -3.20
C LEU A 25 2.82 7.47 -3.97
N ILE A 26 3.56 6.44 -3.58
CA ILE A 26 4.68 5.90 -4.38
C ILE A 26 4.13 4.93 -5.41
N GLY A 27 3.24 4.01 -5.01
CA GLY A 27 2.69 3.03 -5.95
C GLY A 27 1.63 2.12 -5.36
N VAL A 28 0.95 1.42 -6.27
CA VAL A 28 -0.03 0.38 -5.96
C VAL A 28 0.39 -0.89 -6.70
N TYR A 29 0.58 -1.99 -5.98
CA TYR A 29 1.11 -3.24 -6.52
C TYR A 29 0.17 -4.39 -6.18
N GLN A 30 -0.13 -5.24 -7.16
CA GLN A 30 -0.85 -6.49 -6.87
C GLN A 30 0.14 -7.50 -6.26
N ILE A 31 -0.18 -8.03 -5.08
CA ILE A 31 0.61 -9.07 -4.41
C ILE A 31 0.14 -10.44 -4.89
N ASP A 32 -1.17 -10.67 -4.83
CA ASP A 32 -1.83 -11.88 -5.30
C ASP A 32 -3.27 -11.57 -5.78
N ASP A 33 -4.09 -12.59 -6.02
CA ASP A 33 -5.48 -12.44 -6.48
C ASP A 33 -6.38 -11.67 -5.48
N ASN A 34 -6.01 -11.65 -4.20
CA ASN A 34 -6.82 -11.11 -3.12
C ASN A 34 -6.16 -9.97 -2.36
N LYS A 35 -4.87 -9.70 -2.59
CA LYS A 35 -4.10 -8.68 -1.87
C LYS A 35 -3.41 -7.69 -2.80
N MET A 36 -3.40 -6.45 -2.35
CA MET A 36 -2.75 -5.33 -3.00
C MET A 36 -1.92 -4.57 -1.96
N LEU A 37 -0.74 -4.12 -2.36
CA LEU A 37 0.08 -3.20 -1.60
C LEU A 37 -0.22 -1.76 -2.04
N VAL A 38 -0.51 -0.90 -1.08
CA VAL A 38 -0.54 0.55 -1.22
C VAL A 38 0.69 1.09 -0.51
N LEU A 39 1.63 1.63 -1.30
CA LEU A 39 2.90 2.17 -0.82
C LEU A 39 2.88 3.68 -0.91
N GLU A 40 3.03 4.34 0.23
CA GLU A 40 3.15 5.79 0.35
C GLU A 40 4.52 6.16 0.92
N GLU A 41 4.88 7.44 0.81
CA GLU A 41 6.17 7.98 1.26
C GLU A 41 6.51 7.71 2.73
N THR A 42 5.52 7.55 3.62
CA THR A 42 5.77 7.24 5.05
C THR A 42 4.86 6.14 5.59
N TYR A 43 4.13 5.43 4.72
CA TYR A 43 3.14 4.46 5.15
C TYR A 43 2.94 3.33 4.14
N ILE A 44 2.88 2.11 4.65
CA ILE A 44 2.80 0.87 3.88
C ILE A 44 1.53 0.15 4.32
N ARG A 45 0.67 -0.25 3.37
CA ARG A 45 -0.57 -0.98 3.68
C ARG A 45 -0.77 -2.12 2.71
N THR A 46 -1.03 -3.33 3.21
CA THR A 46 -1.64 -4.39 2.42
C THR A 46 -3.15 -4.31 2.60
N VAL A 47 -3.88 -4.35 1.49
CA VAL A 47 -5.33 -4.25 1.43
C VAL A 47 -5.90 -5.44 0.68
N ASN A 48 -7.05 -5.95 1.12
CA ASN A 48 -7.72 -7.04 0.42
C ASN A 48 -8.57 -6.54 -0.76
N SER A 49 -9.19 -7.46 -1.50
CA SER A 49 -10.08 -7.16 -2.64
C SER A 49 -11.34 -6.34 -2.29
N TYR A 50 -11.68 -6.24 -1.00
CA TYR A 50 -12.77 -5.38 -0.50
C TYR A 50 -12.28 -3.99 -0.08
N GLY A 51 -10.98 -3.70 -0.24
CA GLY A 51 -10.35 -2.45 0.20
C GLY A 51 -10.15 -2.37 1.72
N GLU A 52 -10.21 -3.48 2.43
CA GLU A 52 -9.93 -3.51 3.88
C GLU A 52 -8.43 -3.65 4.12
N ILE A 53 -7.90 -2.86 5.05
CA ILE A 53 -6.50 -2.95 5.47
C ILE A 53 -6.31 -4.25 6.25
N VAL A 54 -5.48 -5.16 5.73
CA VAL A 54 -5.15 -6.43 6.38
C VAL A 54 -3.86 -6.35 7.20
N GLN A 55 -2.97 -5.44 6.82
CA GLN A 55 -1.71 -5.19 7.50
C GLN A 55 -1.25 -3.77 7.15
N ASP A 56 -0.61 -3.09 8.08
CA ASP A 56 -0.03 -1.76 7.86
C ASP A 56 1.25 -1.54 8.67
N MET A 57 2.02 -0.52 8.26
CA MET A 57 3.25 -0.10 8.93
C MET A 57 3.56 1.35 8.56
N THR A 58 3.90 2.17 9.55
CA THR A 58 4.49 3.50 9.35
C THR A 58 6.00 3.41 9.25
N THR A 59 6.58 4.22 8.38
CA THR A 59 8.03 4.35 8.21
C THR A 59 8.44 5.81 8.29
N ASP A 60 9.75 6.05 8.35
CA ASP A 60 10.31 7.32 7.94
C ASP A 60 10.11 7.54 6.43
N LEU A 61 10.53 8.69 5.91
CA LEU A 61 10.45 9.01 4.48
C LEU A 61 11.21 7.97 3.66
N ILE A 62 10.49 7.24 2.81
CA ILE A 62 11.05 6.19 1.96
C ILE A 62 11.93 6.82 0.89
N ASP A 63 13.22 6.48 0.91
CA ASP A 63 14.19 6.89 -0.11
C ASP A 63 14.24 5.88 -1.27
N ASP A 64 14.17 4.59 -0.93
CA ASP A 64 14.21 3.49 -1.90
C ASP A 64 13.46 2.25 -1.37
N PHE A 65 13.03 1.39 -2.28
CA PHE A 65 12.39 0.12 -1.92
C PHE A 65 12.71 -0.98 -2.93
N ASN A 66 12.70 -2.22 -2.44
CA ASN A 66 12.81 -3.40 -3.28
C ASN A 66 11.78 -4.44 -2.87
N ILE A 67 11.16 -5.09 -3.85
CA ILE A 67 10.26 -6.22 -3.64
C ILE A 67 10.95 -7.47 -4.16
N GLN A 68 11.18 -8.43 -3.27
CA GLN A 68 11.80 -9.71 -3.62
C GLN A 68 11.25 -10.82 -2.70
N ASP A 69 10.96 -11.99 -3.27
CA ASP A 69 10.56 -13.19 -2.54
C ASP A 69 9.42 -12.93 -1.51
N ASP A 70 8.35 -12.24 -1.93
CA ASP A 70 7.19 -11.83 -1.12
C ASP A 70 7.52 -10.91 0.08
N VAL A 71 8.66 -10.22 0.01
CA VAL A 71 9.10 -9.27 1.02
C VAL A 71 9.37 -7.91 0.39
N LEU A 72 8.79 -6.88 1.01
CA LEU A 72 9.12 -5.49 0.75
C LEU A 72 10.23 -5.05 1.71
N TYR A 73 11.36 -4.66 1.13
CA TYR A 73 12.45 -3.98 1.82
C TYR A 73 12.33 -2.48 1.58
N VAL A 74 12.25 -1.71 2.66
CA VAL A 74 12.16 -0.25 2.61
C VAL A 74 13.39 0.36 3.24
N PHE A 75 14.01 1.30 2.53
CA PHE A 75 15.17 2.05 2.96
C PHE A 75 14.75 3.50 3.17
N ALA A 76 14.98 4.02 4.38
CA ALA A 76 14.60 5.37 4.76
C ALA A 76 15.68 5.96 5.66
N ASP A 77 16.39 6.98 5.19
CA ASP A 77 17.51 7.65 5.84
C ASP A 77 18.51 6.69 6.52
N ASN A 78 18.33 6.43 7.81
CA ASN A 78 19.19 5.56 8.63
C ASN A 78 18.53 4.24 9.05
N ASN A 79 17.33 3.96 8.56
CA ASN A 79 16.50 2.82 8.91
C ASN A 79 16.25 1.90 7.71
N LYS A 80 16.14 0.61 8.02
CA LYS A 80 15.69 -0.41 7.08
C LYS A 80 14.50 -1.14 7.69
N TYR A 81 13.37 -1.13 6.98
CA TYR A 81 12.18 -1.87 7.36
C TYR A 81 12.02 -3.10 6.47
N THR A 82 11.49 -4.16 7.05
CA THR A 82 11.14 -5.39 6.33
C THR A 82 9.66 -5.65 6.55
N TYR A 83 8.93 -5.78 5.47
CA TYR A 83 7.48 -5.93 5.48
C TYR A 83 7.08 -7.13 4.63
N LYS A 84 6.40 -8.10 5.24
CA LYS A 84 5.91 -9.30 4.53
C LYS A 84 4.62 -8.97 3.79
N LEU A 85 4.52 -9.39 2.53
CA LEU A 85 3.38 -9.15 1.63
C LEU A 85 2.32 -10.28 1.74
#